data_AF-A0A9Y3S6L2-F1
#
_entry.id   AF-A0A9Y3S6L2-F1
#
_cell.length_a   1.000
_cell.length_b   1.000
_cell.length_c   1.000
_cell.angle_alpha   90.00
_cell.angle_beta   90.00
_cell.angle_gamma   90.00
#
_symmetry.space_group_name_H-M   'P 1'
#
loop_
_entity.id
_entity.type
_entity.pdbx_description
1 polymer ?
#
loop_
_entity_poly.entity_id
_entity_poly.type
_entity_poly.pdbx_seq_one_letter_code
_entity_poly.pdbx_strand_id
1 'polypeptide(L)'
;MASGGGGTMADDPQRNFRSAYYEKVGFRGVEEKKSLEILLKDNPLDLEKLSTFSQRFPLPSMYRIHVWKVLLGILPPHSDSHALVGGYRKEQYQDILEALEVMRYINSSTPSTHVYLRMFQLESQTLPRCSETSPPDEENEDFLSISRAMEEIVDDPVDCYWLVKCFVNQYHTKFGDSVPHL
;
A
#
# COMPACT_ATOMS: atom_id res chain seq x y z
N MET A 1 -17.17 -28.78 -61.29
CA MET A 1 -16.14 -28.73 -60.23
C MET A 1 -16.20 -27.36 -59.60
N ALA A 2 -16.86 -27.26 -58.46
CA ALA A 2 -16.97 -26.03 -57.68
C ALA A 2 -16.32 -26.26 -56.31
N SER A 3 -15.97 -25.14 -55.66
CA SER A 3 -15.36 -24.95 -54.33
C SER A 3 -13.88 -24.57 -54.42
N GLY A 4 -13.43 -23.40 -53.98
CA GLY A 4 -14.12 -22.34 -53.25
C GLY A 4 -13.05 -21.47 -52.61
N GLY A 5 -13.01 -20.18 -52.96
CA GLY A 5 -12.38 -19.18 -52.14
C GLY A 5 -13.26 -18.87 -50.93
N GLY A 6 -12.63 -18.65 -49.78
CA GLY A 6 -13.24 -18.20 -48.54
C GLY A 6 -12.14 -18.26 -47.48
N GLY A 7 -11.59 -17.14 -47.02
CA GLY A 7 -12.30 -16.00 -46.50
C GLY A 7 -12.06 -16.02 -44.99
N THR A 8 -11.25 -15.07 -44.53
CA THR A 8 -11.05 -14.71 -43.12
C THR A 8 -12.35 -14.78 -42.32
N MET A 9 -12.38 -15.60 -41.28
CA MET A 9 -13.36 -15.56 -40.19
C MET A 9 -12.71 -16.22 -38.96
N ALA A 10 -12.75 -15.68 -37.76
CA ALA A 10 -13.28 -14.41 -37.30
C ALA A 10 -12.67 -14.18 -35.91
N ASP A 11 -12.29 -12.94 -35.62
CA ASP A 11 -12.28 -12.45 -34.24
C ASP A 11 -13.62 -12.83 -33.61
N ASP A 12 -13.56 -13.59 -32.51
CA ASP A 12 -14.73 -14.04 -31.78
C ASP A 12 -15.46 -12.81 -31.18
N PRO A 13 -16.62 -12.37 -31.73
CA PRO A 13 -17.27 -11.11 -31.35
C PRO A 13 -17.91 -11.18 -29.95
N GLN A 14 -17.94 -12.37 -29.35
CA GLN A 14 -18.56 -12.64 -28.06
C GLN A 14 -17.66 -12.35 -26.87
N ARG A 15 -16.38 -12.06 -27.10
CA ARG A 15 -15.39 -12.08 -26.02
C ARG A 15 -15.48 -10.93 -25.02
N ASN A 16 -16.36 -9.93 -25.16
CA ASN A 16 -16.63 -8.96 -24.07
C ASN A 16 -17.86 -8.02 -24.28
N PHE A 17 -19.01 -8.55 -24.72
CA PHE A 17 -20.24 -7.73 -24.82
C PHE A 17 -20.64 -7.09 -23.47
N ARG A 18 -20.41 -7.81 -22.36
CA ARG A 18 -20.74 -7.32 -21.01
C ARG A 18 -19.85 -6.17 -20.56
N SER A 19 -18.56 -6.25 -20.81
CA SER A 19 -17.57 -5.19 -20.47
C SER A 19 -17.78 -3.97 -21.35
N ALA A 20 -18.05 -4.15 -22.65
CA ALA A 20 -18.44 -3.05 -23.53
C ALA A 20 -19.74 -2.36 -23.07
N TYR A 21 -20.73 -3.13 -22.60
CA TYR A 21 -21.94 -2.58 -22.01
C TYR A 21 -21.65 -1.81 -20.73
N TYR A 22 -20.91 -2.40 -19.77
CA TYR A 22 -20.56 -1.76 -18.51
C TYR A 22 -19.76 -0.48 -18.72
N GLU A 23 -18.79 -0.47 -19.63
CA GLU A 23 -18.03 0.71 -19.98
C GLU A 23 -18.93 1.82 -20.57
N LYS A 24 -19.87 1.45 -21.46
CA LYS A 24 -20.82 2.37 -22.08
C LYS A 24 -21.83 2.96 -21.08
N VAL A 25 -22.17 2.21 -20.03
CA VAL A 25 -23.07 2.68 -18.95
C VAL A 25 -22.33 3.24 -17.73
N GLY A 26 -21.00 3.46 -17.84
CA GLY A 26 -20.19 4.12 -16.81
C GLY A 26 -19.62 3.23 -15.70
N PHE A 27 -19.86 1.92 -15.75
CA PHE A 27 -19.30 0.91 -14.84
C PHE A 27 -17.96 0.36 -15.36
N ARG A 28 -16.92 1.19 -15.39
CA ARG A 28 -15.55 0.72 -15.69
C ARG A 28 -15.01 -0.09 -14.50
N GLY A 29 -14.16 -1.11 -14.74
CA GLY A 29 -13.48 -1.82 -13.65
C GLY A 29 -14.19 -3.06 -13.10
N VAL A 30 -15.36 -3.47 -13.63
CA VAL A 30 -16.16 -4.57 -13.07
C VAL A 30 -15.48 -5.92 -13.24
N GLU A 31 -14.81 -6.15 -14.37
CA GLU A 31 -14.09 -7.40 -14.62
C GLU A 31 -12.76 -7.43 -13.86
N GLU A 32 -12.11 -6.28 -13.73
CA GLU A 32 -10.89 -6.08 -12.96
C GLU A 32 -11.14 -6.34 -11.48
N LYS A 33 -12.23 -5.80 -10.91
CA LYS A 33 -12.64 -6.08 -9.53
C LYS A 33 -12.86 -7.58 -9.30
N LYS A 34 -13.60 -8.24 -10.18
CA LYS A 34 -13.83 -9.70 -10.06
C LYS A 34 -12.54 -10.49 -10.17
N SER A 35 -11.64 -10.09 -11.05
CA SER A 35 -10.33 -10.71 -11.21
C SER A 35 -9.49 -10.57 -9.95
N LEU A 36 -9.48 -9.38 -9.33
CA LEU A 36 -8.82 -9.17 -8.05
C LEU A 36 -9.46 -10.00 -6.93
N GLU A 37 -10.79 -10.06 -6.84
CA GLU A 37 -11.50 -10.90 -5.87
C GLU A 37 -11.18 -12.40 -6.01
N ILE A 38 -10.85 -12.86 -7.22
CA ILE A 38 -10.39 -14.23 -7.44
C ILE A 38 -8.98 -14.40 -6.85
N LEU A 39 -8.06 -13.47 -7.12
CA LEU A 39 -6.70 -13.51 -6.56
C LEU A 39 -6.70 -13.46 -5.02
N LEU A 40 -7.61 -12.68 -4.44
CA LEU A 40 -7.73 -12.53 -2.99
C LEU A 40 -8.34 -13.75 -2.27
N LYS A 41 -8.85 -14.75 -3.01
CA LYS A 41 -9.36 -16.00 -2.42
C LYS A 41 -8.27 -17.06 -2.23
N ASP A 42 -7.12 -16.90 -2.86
CA ASP A 42 -6.00 -17.83 -2.72
C ASP A 42 -5.43 -17.76 -1.29
N ASN A 43 -4.98 -18.90 -0.75
CA ASN A 43 -4.24 -18.97 0.50
C ASN A 43 -3.11 -20.02 0.37
N PRO A 44 -1.82 -19.61 0.29
CA PRO A 44 -1.32 -18.23 0.36
C PRO A 44 -1.67 -17.38 -0.87
N LEU A 45 -1.72 -16.07 -0.68
CA LEU A 45 -1.87 -15.08 -1.75
C LEU A 45 -0.67 -15.11 -2.70
N ASP A 46 -0.94 -15.08 -4.00
CA ASP A 46 0.09 -15.01 -5.05
C ASP A 46 0.58 -13.56 -5.23
N LEU A 47 1.70 -13.22 -4.58
CA LEU A 47 2.28 -11.88 -4.61
C LEU A 47 2.68 -11.43 -6.02
N GLU A 48 3.12 -12.34 -6.87
CA GLU A 48 3.56 -12.02 -8.24
C GLU A 48 2.35 -11.62 -9.09
N LYS A 49 1.24 -12.38 -8.98
CA LYS A 49 -0.01 -12.03 -9.66
C LYS A 49 -0.62 -10.73 -9.12
N LEU A 50 -0.59 -10.51 -7.80
CA LEU A 50 -1.08 -9.27 -7.19
C LEU A 50 -0.26 -8.05 -7.60
N SER A 51 1.06 -8.18 -7.65
CA SER A 51 1.97 -7.13 -8.15
C SER A 51 1.70 -6.84 -9.62
N THR A 52 1.63 -7.89 -10.46
CA THR A 52 1.31 -7.76 -11.89
C THR A 52 -0.04 -7.08 -12.11
N PHE A 53 -1.06 -7.45 -11.32
CA PHE A 53 -2.38 -6.83 -11.38
C PHE A 53 -2.29 -5.33 -11.03
N SER A 54 -1.60 -4.99 -9.95
CA SER A 54 -1.44 -3.60 -9.47
C SER A 54 -0.65 -2.71 -10.43
N GLN A 55 0.25 -3.27 -11.24
CA GLN A 55 0.96 -2.56 -12.30
C GLN A 55 0.09 -2.31 -13.54
N ARG A 56 -0.87 -3.21 -13.82
CA ARG A 56 -1.70 -3.15 -15.02
C ARG A 56 -3.02 -2.41 -14.83
N PHE A 57 -3.57 -2.45 -13.62
CA PHE A 57 -4.91 -1.96 -13.32
C PHE A 57 -4.92 -1.17 -12.00
N PRO A 58 -5.71 -0.09 -11.91
CA PRO A 58 -5.88 0.61 -10.64
C PRO A 58 -6.59 -0.28 -9.62
N LEU A 59 -6.10 -0.31 -8.39
CA LEU A 59 -6.73 -1.06 -7.31
C LEU A 59 -8.08 -0.43 -6.91
N PRO A 60 -9.16 -1.22 -6.83
CA PRO A 60 -10.43 -0.77 -6.24
C PRO A 60 -10.21 -0.25 -4.81
N SER A 61 -10.83 0.89 -4.46
CA SER A 61 -10.55 1.56 -3.18
C SER A 61 -10.74 0.66 -1.95
N MET A 62 -11.75 -0.21 -1.97
CA MET A 62 -12.03 -1.15 -0.86
C MET A 62 -10.93 -2.20 -0.61
N TYR A 63 -10.10 -2.49 -1.62
CA TYR A 63 -9.03 -3.50 -1.51
C TYR A 63 -7.64 -2.89 -1.48
N ARG A 64 -7.50 -1.59 -1.76
CA ARG A 64 -6.21 -0.91 -1.88
C ARG A 64 -5.33 -1.12 -0.66
N ILE A 65 -5.85 -0.82 0.53
CA ILE A 65 -5.08 -0.92 1.77
C ILE A 65 -4.68 -2.36 2.06
N HIS A 66 -5.59 -3.31 1.86
CA HIS A 66 -5.29 -4.72 2.06
C HIS A 66 -4.17 -5.23 1.12
N VAL A 67 -4.29 -4.94 -0.17
CA VAL A 67 -3.28 -5.33 -1.17
C VAL A 67 -1.93 -4.68 -0.88
N TRP A 68 -1.90 -3.39 -0.52
CA TRP A 68 -0.67 -2.71 -0.13
C TRP A 68 -0.02 -3.33 1.10
N LYS A 69 -0.80 -3.66 2.14
CA LYS A 69 -0.28 -4.34 3.33
C LYS A 69 0.39 -5.67 3.01
N VAL A 70 -0.19 -6.44 2.08
CA VAL A 70 0.39 -7.72 1.66
C VAL A 70 1.64 -7.51 0.79
N LEU A 71 1.60 -6.61 -0.21
CA LEU A 71 2.73 -6.36 -1.11
C LEU A 71 3.93 -5.69 -0.42
N LEU A 72 3.69 -4.87 0.60
CA LEU A 72 4.74 -4.25 1.41
C LEU A 72 5.23 -5.15 2.56
N GLY A 73 4.67 -6.36 2.71
CA GLY A 73 5.08 -7.31 3.74
C GLY A 73 4.65 -6.94 5.16
N ILE A 74 3.68 -6.04 5.32
CA ILE A 74 3.06 -5.72 6.62
C ILE A 74 2.22 -6.92 7.09
N LEU A 75 1.46 -7.50 6.17
CA LEU A 75 0.74 -8.75 6.34
C LEU A 75 1.39 -9.88 5.53
N PRO A 76 1.40 -11.12 6.04
CA PRO A 76 1.94 -12.26 5.29
C PRO A 76 1.01 -12.65 4.13
N PRO A 77 1.48 -13.46 3.17
CA PRO A 77 0.61 -14.01 2.12
C PRO A 77 -0.51 -14.93 2.66
N HIS A 78 -0.30 -15.51 3.84
CA HIS A 78 -1.25 -16.44 4.47
C HIS A 78 -2.38 -15.66 5.16
N SER A 79 -3.57 -15.67 4.56
CA SER A 79 -4.70 -14.83 4.98
C SER A 79 -5.28 -15.21 6.34
N ASP A 80 -5.15 -16.49 6.72
CA ASP A 80 -5.48 -17.02 8.04
C ASP A 80 -4.65 -16.39 9.18
N SER A 81 -3.43 -15.94 8.87
CA SER A 81 -2.55 -15.29 9.84
C SER A 81 -2.76 -13.77 9.95
N HIS A 82 -3.61 -13.17 9.11
CA HIS A 82 -3.75 -11.71 9.06
C HIS A 82 -4.27 -11.09 10.34
N ALA A 83 -5.26 -11.72 10.98
CA ALA A 83 -5.81 -11.22 12.24
C ALA A 83 -4.75 -11.20 13.35
N LEU A 84 -3.95 -12.27 13.44
CA LEU A 84 -2.88 -12.40 14.43
C LEU A 84 -1.76 -11.38 14.18
N VAL A 85 -1.24 -11.32 12.95
CA VAL A 85 -0.17 -10.38 12.60
C VAL A 85 -0.64 -8.93 12.71
N GLY A 86 -1.87 -8.62 12.30
CA GLY A 86 -2.48 -7.31 12.50
C GLY A 86 -2.58 -6.92 13.97
N GLY A 87 -2.87 -7.88 14.86
CA GLY A 87 -2.82 -7.70 16.31
C GLY A 87 -1.43 -7.28 16.79
N TYR A 88 -0.38 -8.02 16.41
CA TYR A 88 1.00 -7.66 16.77
C TYR A 88 1.43 -6.29 16.23
N ARG A 89 1.00 -5.92 15.02
CA ARG A 89 1.28 -4.59 14.45
C ARG A 89 0.61 -3.46 15.22
N LYS A 90 -0.59 -3.70 15.75
CA LYS A 90 -1.31 -2.76 16.59
C LYS A 90 -0.66 -2.63 17.98
N GLU A 91 -0.28 -3.73 18.60
CA GLU A 91 0.44 -3.73 19.88
C GLU A 91 1.77 -2.98 19.75
N GLN A 92 2.57 -3.31 18.75
CA GLN A 92 3.83 -2.62 18.48
C GLN A 92 3.64 -1.11 18.24
N TYR A 93 2.61 -0.72 17.48
CA TYR A 93 2.28 0.69 17.27
C TYR A 93 2.02 1.40 18.61
N GLN A 94 1.22 0.78 19.48
CA GLN A 94 0.85 1.35 20.78
C GLN A 94 2.06 1.46 21.71
N ASP A 95 2.89 0.42 21.79
CA ASP A 95 4.09 0.41 22.64
C ASP A 95 5.06 1.56 22.29
N ILE A 96 5.26 1.79 20.99
CA ILE A 96 6.15 2.85 20.50
C ILE A 96 5.54 4.23 20.78
N LEU A 97 4.23 4.38 20.56
CA LEU A 97 3.51 5.62 20.82
C LEU A 97 3.63 6.01 22.30
N GLU A 98 3.33 5.06 23.20
CA GLU A 98 3.43 5.26 24.65
C GLU A 98 4.86 5.57 25.08
N ALA A 99 5.86 4.89 24.52
CA ALA A 99 7.26 5.17 24.82
C ALA A 99 7.63 6.64 24.48
N LEU A 100 7.18 7.14 23.33
CA LEU A 100 7.45 8.52 22.91
C LEU A 100 6.71 9.56 23.77
N GLU A 101 5.50 9.25 24.23
CA GLU A 101 4.75 10.09 25.17
C GLU A 101 5.48 10.17 26.53
N VAL A 102 5.91 9.03 27.07
CA VAL A 102 6.64 8.95 28.35
C VAL A 102 7.98 9.70 28.25
N MET A 103 8.68 9.56 27.11
CA MET A 103 9.92 10.27 26.82
C MET A 103 9.72 11.75 26.48
N ARG A 104 8.46 12.21 26.36
CA ARG A 104 8.05 13.59 26.04
C ARG A 104 8.47 14.09 24.66
N TYR A 105 8.63 13.18 23.69
CA TYR A 105 8.88 13.53 22.29
C TYR A 105 7.61 13.97 21.56
N ILE A 106 6.45 13.48 22.03
CA ILE A 106 5.14 13.79 21.47
C ILE A 106 4.16 14.13 22.58
N ASN A 107 3.07 14.78 22.21
CA ASN A 107 1.94 15.09 23.07
C ASN A 107 0.65 15.17 22.25
N SER A 108 -0.48 15.44 22.90
CA SER A 108 -1.80 15.50 22.25
C SER A 108 -1.96 16.59 21.18
N SER A 109 -1.03 17.56 21.10
CA SER A 109 -1.02 18.60 20.06
C SER A 109 -0.03 18.30 18.93
N THR A 110 0.76 17.24 19.03
CA THR A 110 1.69 16.83 17.98
C THR A 110 0.92 16.32 16.76
N PRO A 111 1.16 16.85 15.55
CA PRO A 111 0.51 16.35 14.33
C PRO A 111 0.82 14.88 14.09
N SER A 112 -0.15 14.10 13.60
CA SER A 112 -0.02 12.66 13.32
C SER A 112 1.20 12.33 12.45
N THR A 113 1.44 13.10 11.39
CA THR A 113 2.64 12.96 10.54
C THR A 113 3.96 13.08 11.30
N HIS A 114 4.04 13.97 12.30
CA HIS A 114 5.22 14.11 13.15
C HIS A 114 5.33 12.98 14.16
N VAL A 115 4.19 12.48 14.66
CA VAL A 115 4.16 11.26 15.48
C VAL A 115 4.76 10.09 14.69
N TYR A 116 4.32 9.86 13.45
CA TYR A 116 4.86 8.81 12.59
C TYR A 116 6.36 8.95 12.35
N LEU A 117 6.86 10.18 12.15
CA LEU A 117 8.30 10.43 12.01
C LEU A 117 9.06 10.02 13.28
N ARG A 118 8.58 10.41 14.46
CA ARG A 118 9.24 10.05 15.73
C ARG A 118 9.18 8.54 16.00
N MET A 119 8.08 7.88 15.66
CA MET A 119 7.95 6.42 15.74
C MET A 119 8.96 5.75 14.81
N PHE A 120 9.07 6.20 13.56
CA PHE A 120 10.02 5.69 12.59
C PHE A 120 11.47 5.85 13.05
N GLN A 121 11.83 7.03 13.57
CA GLN A 121 13.17 7.32 14.09
C GLN A 121 13.50 6.46 15.33
N LEU A 122 12.54 6.25 16.23
CA LEU A 122 12.73 5.40 17.40
C LEU A 122 13.01 3.94 16.98
N GLU A 123 12.20 3.38 16.08
CA GLU A 123 12.41 2.02 15.59
C GLU A 123 13.69 1.85 14.77
N SER A 124 14.10 2.89 14.04
CA SER A 124 15.32 2.90 13.23
C SER A 124 16.57 3.23 14.04
N GLN A 125 16.43 3.47 15.36
CA GLN A 125 17.51 3.88 16.26
C GLN A 125 18.21 5.19 15.84
N THR A 126 17.46 6.08 15.18
CA THR A 126 17.92 7.39 14.71
C THR A 126 17.22 8.55 15.45
N LEU A 127 16.51 8.27 16.54
CA LEU A 127 15.83 9.29 17.32
C LEU A 127 16.83 10.27 17.94
N PRO A 128 16.82 11.56 17.56
CA PRO A 128 17.74 12.57 18.09
C PRO A 128 17.43 12.83 19.56
N ARG A 129 18.36 13.44 20.31
CA ARG A 129 18.05 13.83 21.70
C ARG A 129 16.96 14.90 21.73
N CYS A 130 16.11 14.88 22.75
CA CYS A 130 14.97 15.82 22.85
C CYS A 130 15.41 17.30 22.88
N SER A 131 16.64 17.61 23.30
CA SER A 131 17.21 18.96 23.25
C SER A 131 17.71 19.38 21.87
N GLU A 132 17.88 18.41 20.97
CA GLU A 132 18.43 18.56 19.62
C GLU A 132 17.32 18.48 18.56
N THR A 133 16.05 18.32 18.96
CA THR A 133 14.92 18.38 18.03
C THR A 133 14.70 19.83 17.57
N SER A 134 15.37 20.23 16.50
CA SER A 134 15.02 21.43 15.72
C SER A 134 13.61 21.28 15.11
N PRO A 135 12.97 22.38 14.66
CA PRO A 135 11.82 22.30 13.76
C PRO A 135 12.16 21.40 12.56
N PRO A 136 11.16 20.72 11.94
CA PRO A 136 11.40 19.63 11.00
C PRO A 136 12.47 20.02 9.99
N ASP A 137 13.64 19.40 10.15
CA ASP A 137 14.79 19.65 9.31
C ASP A 137 14.42 19.29 7.88
N GLU A 138 14.92 20.05 6.90
CA GLU A 138 14.76 19.77 5.47
C GLU A 138 15.05 18.29 5.13
N GLU A 139 15.91 17.64 5.91
CA GLU A 139 16.27 16.21 5.84
C GLU A 139 15.08 15.24 6.00
N ASN A 140 14.01 15.63 6.70
CA ASN A 140 12.86 14.74 6.97
C ASN A 140 11.61 15.15 6.18
N GLU A 141 11.69 16.17 5.31
CA GLU A 141 10.51 16.64 4.57
C GLU A 141 9.96 15.60 3.59
N ASP A 142 10.81 14.71 3.05
CA ASP A 142 10.34 13.60 2.21
C ASP A 142 9.43 12.64 2.99
N PHE A 143 9.86 12.23 4.18
CA PHE A 143 9.07 11.36 5.06
C PHE A 143 7.74 12.04 5.43
N LEU A 144 7.80 13.32 5.80
CA LEU A 144 6.61 14.09 6.19
C LEU A 144 5.66 14.25 5.00
N SER A 145 6.17 14.50 3.80
CA SER A 145 5.37 14.64 2.57
C SER A 145 4.68 13.33 2.19
N ILE A 146 5.40 12.20 2.25
CA ILE A 146 4.82 10.87 2.06
C ILE A 146 3.74 10.59 3.11
N SER A 147 4.00 10.95 4.37
CA SER A 147 3.04 10.77 5.48
C SER A 147 1.75 11.57 5.26
N ARG A 148 1.87 12.84 4.86
CA ARG A 148 0.72 13.70 4.54
C ARG A 148 -0.12 13.08 3.40
N ALA A 149 0.53 12.62 2.34
CA ALA A 149 -0.16 11.96 1.22
C ALA A 149 -0.82 10.63 1.62
N MET A 150 -0.21 9.87 2.54
CA MET A 150 -0.77 8.60 3.00
C MET A 150 -2.00 8.81 3.90
N GLU A 151 -2.01 9.85 4.75
CA GLU A 151 -3.16 10.21 5.59
C GLU A 151 -4.40 10.59 4.78
N GLU A 152 -4.24 11.13 3.57
CA GLU A 152 -5.35 11.41 2.65
C GLU A 152 -6.01 10.14 2.09
N ILE A 153 -5.30 9.00 2.14
CA ILE A 153 -5.73 7.73 1.54
C ILE A 153 -6.17 6.72 2.61
N VAL A 154 -5.59 6.78 3.81
CA VAL A 154 -5.73 5.75 4.86
C VAL A 154 -6.26 6.37 6.14
N ASP A 155 -7.49 6.02 6.52
CA ASP A 155 -8.14 6.54 7.72
C ASP A 155 -7.60 5.95 9.03
N ASP A 156 -7.19 4.67 9.01
CA ASP A 156 -6.71 3.99 10.21
C ASP A 156 -5.25 4.37 10.50
N PRO A 157 -4.93 4.93 11.68
CA PRO A 157 -3.59 5.46 11.98
C PRO A 157 -2.53 4.35 12.09
N VAL A 158 -2.93 3.14 12.49
CA VAL A 158 -2.01 1.99 12.58
C VAL A 158 -1.60 1.56 11.17
N ASP A 159 -2.57 1.32 10.30
CA ASP A 159 -2.33 0.99 8.90
C ASP A 159 -1.56 2.12 8.20
N CYS A 160 -1.90 3.38 8.45
CA CYS A 160 -1.21 4.54 7.87
C CYS A 160 0.27 4.55 8.25
N TYR A 161 0.59 4.42 9.55
CA TYR A 161 1.97 4.36 10.02
C TYR A 161 2.76 3.23 9.36
N TRP A 162 2.21 2.01 9.36
CA TRP A 162 2.88 0.84 8.79
C TRP A 162 3.10 0.98 7.29
N LEU A 163 2.13 1.54 6.56
CA LEU A 163 2.25 1.81 5.13
C LEU A 163 3.36 2.83 4.85
N VAL A 164 3.39 3.96 5.56
CA VAL A 164 4.46 4.97 5.44
C VAL A 164 5.82 4.34 5.71
N LYS A 165 5.98 3.67 6.86
CA LYS A 165 7.23 3.03 7.28
C LYS A 165 7.74 2.04 6.24
N CYS A 166 6.88 1.12 5.80
CA CYS A 166 7.28 0.07 4.85
C CYS A 166 7.53 0.65 3.46
N PHE A 167 6.79 1.67 3.03
CA PHE A 167 7.02 2.35 1.76
C PHE A 167 8.38 3.06 1.75
N VAL A 168 8.68 3.86 2.77
CA VAL A 168 9.98 4.56 2.92
C VAL A 168 11.13 3.56 3.01
N ASN A 169 10.99 2.50 3.82
CA ASN A 169 12.02 1.46 3.89
C ASN A 169 12.24 0.75 2.55
N GLN A 170 11.16 0.46 1.81
CA GLN A 170 11.28 -0.14 0.48
C GLN A 170 11.96 0.81 -0.50
N TYR A 171 11.69 2.11 -0.43
CA TYR A 171 12.40 3.12 -1.22
C TYR A 171 13.91 3.07 -0.97
N HIS A 172 14.34 3.17 0.28
CA HIS A 172 15.77 3.17 0.60
C HIS A 172 16.46 1.83 0.30
N THR A 173 15.82 0.69 0.58
CA THR A 173 16.45 -0.63 0.43
C THR A 173 16.44 -1.16 -1.00
N LYS A 174 15.34 -0.95 -1.74
CA LYS A 174 15.15 -1.53 -3.07
C LYS A 174 15.52 -0.57 -4.19
N PHE A 175 15.35 0.73 -3.96
CA PHE A 175 15.50 1.76 -4.98
C PHE A 175 16.61 2.78 -4.68
N GLY A 176 17.26 2.70 -3.52
CA GLY A 176 18.34 3.63 -3.12
C GLY A 176 19.49 3.72 -4.11
N ASP A 177 19.80 2.62 -4.83
CA ASP A 177 20.84 2.61 -5.87
C ASP A 177 20.31 3.00 -7.26
N SER A 178 18.98 2.97 -7.46
CA SER A 178 18.31 3.16 -8.75
C SER A 178 17.76 4.57 -8.97
N VAL A 179 17.52 5.30 -7.88
CA VAL A 179 17.06 6.69 -7.91
C VAL A 179 18.23 7.54 -7.40
N PRO A 180 18.83 8.41 -8.23
CA PRO A 180 19.83 9.36 -7.76
C PRO A 180 19.22 10.15 -6.61
N HIS A 181 19.92 10.21 -5.47
CA HIS A 181 19.48 10.90 -4.25
C HIS A 181 18.75 12.20 -4.59
N LEU A 182 17.47 12.28 -4.20
CA LEU A 182 16.70 13.51 -4.16
C LEU A 182 17.33 14.45 -3.12
#